data_AF-A0A2H0PMX6-F1
#
_entry.id   AF-A0A2H0PMX6-F1
#
_cell.length_a   1.000
_cell.length_b   1.000
_cell.length_c   1.000
_cell.angle_alpha   90.00
_cell.angle_beta   90.00
_cell.angle_gamma   90.00
#
_symmetry.space_group_name_H-M   'P 1'
#
loop_
_entity.id
_entity.type
_entity.pdbx_description
1 polymer ?
#
loop_
_entity_poly.entity_id
_entity_poly.type
_entity_poly.pdbx_seq_one_letter_code
_entity_poly.pdbx_strand_id
1 'polypeptide(L)'
;MDAATHSHKRYNLILVDYPSPKAIEIVGALIYGKTDRNLLATLSSTPYAVGRSFSSEEFQLFHDELKKLQVHHRFICKDSDEQIEFKPKSLSEDASAPIPTTAYQAAQLRGGTFWKNPYWIGGVTISLALAMGLYLVPFSKLLKSRPSNISSAPIGEAFDASVVATRNRVEYRGSADIAWRSANLRQGLFDRDSLRTFDDAWATLQYRAGDQIRVRENSLVMIGSSHPEDETVELKDGSLRTRLAPSSIDRKFTIETASGKISIRHPQSDSTESTQVETNLKGDKLSIAVSSGEVEFFHSDPDQKSIVIGNNQQVTATKTSLSKLNAYTPILRLMNPEDNQKITIDESIPQKFRFEWEQLGENAIYEWVLSTDARFENILNRQNSKHTSLELTYLDHGKLYWQVRGEWDGVNYQSPIYTIYVQKSDN
;
A
#
# COMPACT_ATOMS: atom_id res chain seq x y z
N MET A 1 46.21 -26.17 21.94
CA MET A 1 45.10 -25.25 22.28
C MET A 1 44.41 -24.94 20.97
N ASP A 2 43.60 -25.87 20.49
CA ASP A 2 42.81 -25.70 19.28
C ASP A 2 41.43 -25.20 19.71
N ALA A 3 41.20 -23.89 19.59
CA ALA A 3 39.87 -23.33 19.72
C ALA A 3 39.06 -23.81 18.52
N ALA A 4 38.33 -24.91 18.72
CA ALA A 4 37.49 -25.53 17.72
C ALA A 4 36.47 -24.51 17.18
N THR A 5 36.64 -24.14 15.91
CA THR A 5 35.74 -23.32 15.12
C THR A 5 34.42 -24.05 14.95
N HIS A 6 33.52 -23.92 15.92
CA HIS A 6 32.17 -24.47 15.81
C HIS A 6 31.43 -23.61 14.78
N SER A 7 31.27 -24.16 13.57
CA SER A 7 30.40 -23.58 12.55
C SER A 7 28.99 -23.40 13.13
N HIS A 8 28.52 -22.17 13.17
CA HIS A 8 27.17 -21.84 13.62
C HIS A 8 26.14 -22.27 12.56
N LYS A 9 25.77 -23.55 12.58
CA LYS A 9 24.70 -24.09 11.72
C LYS A 9 23.43 -23.26 11.86
N ARG A 10 22.81 -22.92 10.72
CA ARG A 10 21.50 -22.25 10.68
C ARG A 10 20.43 -23.16 10.08
N TYR A 11 19.23 -23.12 10.64
CA TYR A 11 18.12 -23.97 10.23
C TYR A 11 16.95 -23.14 9.69
N ASN A 12 16.32 -23.60 8.61
CA ASN A 12 15.05 -23.06 8.12
C ASN A 12 13.90 -23.94 8.62
N LEU A 13 12.84 -23.32 9.16
CA LEU A 13 11.62 -24.03 9.58
C LEU A 13 10.63 -24.11 8.43
N ILE A 14 10.11 -25.31 8.19
CA ILE A 14 9.01 -25.59 7.28
C ILE A 14 7.85 -26.19 8.07
N LEU A 15 6.68 -25.55 8.04
CA LEU A 15 5.43 -26.10 8.55
C LEU A 15 4.82 -26.97 7.45
N VAL A 16 4.71 -28.27 7.68
CA VAL A 16 4.30 -29.23 6.64
C VAL A 16 2.78 -29.26 6.51
N ASP A 17 2.05 -29.18 7.63
CA ASP A 17 0.59 -29.10 7.67
C ASP A 17 0.13 -27.79 8.33
N TYR A 18 -1.12 -27.42 8.09
CA TYR A 18 -1.71 -26.22 8.67
C TYR A 18 -1.97 -26.45 10.17
N PRO A 19 -1.40 -25.63 11.08
CA PRO A 19 -1.64 -25.79 12.51
C PRO A 19 -3.12 -25.54 12.84
N SER A 20 -3.62 -26.11 13.93
CA SER A 20 -4.96 -25.74 14.43
C SER A 20 -5.05 -24.23 14.70
N PRO A 21 -6.22 -23.59 14.60
CA PRO A 21 -6.37 -22.14 14.82
C PRO A 21 -5.76 -21.64 16.13
N LYS A 22 -5.80 -22.47 17.18
CA LYS A 22 -5.18 -22.18 18.48
C LYS A 22 -3.66 -22.31 18.46
N ALA A 23 -3.13 -23.30 17.75
CA ALA A 23 -1.69 -23.46 17.58
C ALA A 23 -1.10 -22.29 16.76
N ILE A 24 -1.83 -21.73 15.80
CA ILE A 24 -1.40 -20.58 14.99
C ILE A 24 -0.99 -19.40 15.88
N GLU A 25 -1.82 -18.98 16.83
CA GLU A 25 -1.47 -17.85 17.71
C GLU A 25 -0.16 -18.08 18.48
N ILE A 26 0.01 -19.31 19.00
CA ILE A 26 1.20 -19.69 19.77
C ILE A 26 2.42 -19.77 18.87
N VAL A 27 2.29 -20.37 17.68
CA VAL A 27 3.37 -20.45 16.67
C VAL A 27 3.80 -19.06 16.23
N GLY A 28 2.85 -18.14 16.02
CA GLY A 28 3.13 -16.76 15.64
C GLY A 28 3.88 -16.00 16.73
N ALA A 29 3.42 -16.15 17.97
CA ALA A 29 4.08 -15.57 19.13
C ALA A 29 5.50 -16.13 19.32
N LEU A 30 5.66 -17.44 19.14
CA LEU A 30 6.94 -18.12 19.26
C LEU A 30 7.94 -17.62 18.20
N ILE A 31 7.53 -17.59 16.93
CA ILE A 31 8.42 -17.29 15.79
C ILE A 31 8.71 -15.79 15.65
N TYR A 32 7.68 -14.96 15.79
CA TYR A 32 7.73 -13.53 15.47
C TYR A 32 7.64 -12.62 16.70
N GLY A 33 7.45 -13.19 17.90
CA GLY A 33 7.24 -12.38 19.12
C GLY A 33 5.92 -11.61 19.12
N LYS A 34 4.98 -11.97 18.24
CA LYS A 34 3.67 -11.31 18.09
C LYS A 34 2.56 -12.34 17.96
N THR A 35 1.45 -12.13 18.67
CA THR A 35 0.24 -12.98 18.63
C THR A 35 -0.72 -12.62 17.51
N ASP A 36 -0.30 -11.79 16.54
CA ASP A 36 -1.19 -11.33 15.47
C ASP A 36 -1.51 -12.49 14.51
N ARG A 37 -2.79 -12.89 14.46
CA ARG A 37 -3.29 -13.95 13.58
C ARG A 37 -3.05 -13.64 12.10
N ASN A 38 -2.99 -12.36 11.72
CA ASN A 38 -2.83 -11.94 10.32
C ASN A 38 -1.40 -12.18 9.79
N LEU A 39 -0.40 -12.21 10.68
CA LEU A 39 0.98 -12.57 10.34
C LEU A 39 1.07 -14.03 9.85
N LEU A 40 0.14 -14.89 10.27
CA LEU A 40 0.04 -16.30 9.84
C LEU A 40 -1.16 -16.59 8.92
N ALA A 41 -2.12 -15.68 8.76
CA ALA A 41 -3.13 -15.80 7.70
C ALA A 41 -2.51 -15.77 6.30
N THR A 42 -1.27 -15.28 6.17
CA THR A 42 -0.45 -15.36 4.94
C THR A 42 0.18 -16.74 4.69
N LEU A 43 -0.05 -17.74 5.55
CA LEU A 43 0.22 -19.16 5.32
C LEU A 43 -0.75 -19.74 4.27
N SER A 44 -0.76 -19.22 3.04
CA SER A 44 -1.77 -19.56 2.03
C SER A 44 -1.58 -20.94 1.37
N SER A 45 -0.49 -21.66 1.70
CA SER A 45 -0.25 -23.02 1.21
C SER A 45 0.69 -23.81 2.13
N THR A 46 0.43 -25.11 2.25
CA THR A 46 1.30 -26.11 2.89
C THR A 46 2.08 -26.87 1.81
N PRO A 47 3.39 -27.12 1.98
CA PRO A 47 4.22 -26.74 3.12
C PRO A 47 4.63 -25.26 3.08
N TYR A 48 4.70 -24.62 4.25
CA TYR A 48 5.09 -23.22 4.40
C TYR A 48 6.51 -23.08 4.96
N ALA A 49 7.38 -22.36 4.25
CA ALA A 49 8.70 -22.00 4.76
C ALA A 49 8.65 -20.69 5.56
N VAL A 50 9.08 -20.75 6.81
CA VAL A 50 9.22 -19.56 7.67
C VAL A 50 10.36 -18.70 7.14
N GLY A 51 10.08 -17.43 6.85
CA GLY A 51 11.04 -16.47 6.26
C GLY A 51 12.21 -16.04 7.16
N ARG A 52 12.53 -16.83 8.20
CA ARG A 52 13.64 -16.60 9.14
C ARG A 52 14.41 -17.90 9.33
N SER A 53 15.73 -17.76 9.52
CA SER A 53 16.60 -18.88 9.93
C SER A 53 16.99 -18.82 11.40
N PHE A 54 17.05 -19.97 12.04
CA PHE A 54 17.27 -20.15 13.48
C PHE A 54 18.69 -20.63 13.77
N SER A 55 19.28 -20.20 14.88
CA SER A 55 20.50 -20.82 15.40
C SER A 55 20.22 -22.25 15.89
N SER A 56 21.26 -23.03 16.20
CA SER A 56 21.09 -24.38 16.76
C SER A 56 20.33 -24.38 18.10
N GLU A 57 20.59 -23.38 18.95
CA GLU A 57 19.91 -23.22 20.25
C GLU A 57 18.43 -22.84 20.07
N GLU A 58 18.16 -21.87 19.18
CA GLU A 58 16.79 -21.46 18.86
C GLU A 58 16.02 -22.65 18.27
N PHE A 59 16.58 -23.30 17.25
CA PHE A 59 15.96 -24.44 16.59
C PHE A 59 15.50 -25.51 17.60
N GLN A 60 16.36 -25.89 18.55
CA GLN A 60 16.03 -26.91 19.53
C GLN A 60 14.81 -26.49 20.39
N LEU A 61 14.80 -25.24 20.87
CA LEU A 61 13.68 -24.67 21.61
C LEU A 61 12.40 -24.69 20.78
N PHE A 62 12.47 -24.24 19.53
CA PHE A 62 11.33 -24.19 18.61
C PHE A 62 10.78 -25.59 18.31
N HIS A 63 11.65 -26.55 18.04
CA HIS A 63 11.30 -27.95 17.79
C HIS A 63 10.53 -28.56 18.96
N ASP A 64 10.99 -28.31 20.19
CA ASP A 64 10.35 -28.86 21.38
C ASP A 64 8.99 -28.20 21.69
N GLU A 65 8.86 -26.88 21.48
CA GLU A 65 7.56 -26.20 21.63
C GLU A 65 6.56 -26.61 20.54
N LEU A 66 6.98 -26.71 19.28
CA LEU A 66 6.11 -27.15 18.18
C LEU A 66 5.65 -28.60 18.35
N LYS A 67 6.49 -29.47 18.92
CA LYS A 67 6.10 -30.84 19.32
C LYS A 67 5.00 -30.85 20.37
N LYS A 68 5.08 -30.00 21.39
CA LYS A 68 4.02 -29.89 22.42
C LYS A 68 2.67 -29.50 21.81
N LEU A 69 2.70 -28.68 20.76
CA LEU A 69 1.52 -28.25 20.00
C LEU A 69 1.04 -29.26 18.96
N GLN A 70 1.70 -30.41 18.79
CA GLN A 70 1.40 -31.43 17.77
C GLN A 70 1.37 -30.85 16.34
N VAL A 71 2.22 -29.86 16.04
CA VAL A 71 2.32 -29.27 14.69
C VAL A 71 3.28 -30.07 13.83
N HIS A 72 2.87 -30.52 12.65
CA HIS A 72 3.78 -31.19 11.70
C HIS A 72 4.76 -30.17 11.11
N HIS A 73 6.05 -30.37 11.37
CA HIS A 73 7.09 -29.44 10.93
C HIS A 73 8.42 -30.13 10.64
N ARG A 74 9.27 -29.43 9.88
CA ARG A 74 10.61 -29.86 9.48
C ARG A 74 11.59 -28.71 9.57
N PHE A 75 12.76 -28.95 10.12
CA PHE A 75 13.90 -28.04 10.04
C PHE A 75 14.93 -28.57 9.06
N ILE A 76 15.47 -27.69 8.21
CA ILE A 76 16.50 -28.01 7.23
C ILE A 76 17.72 -27.15 7.53
N CYS A 77 18.88 -27.77 7.76
CA CYS A 77 20.15 -27.06 7.93
C CYS A 77 20.56 -26.40 6.59
N LYS A 78 21.02 -25.15 6.63
CA LYS A 78 21.46 -24.44 5.42
C LYS A 78 22.81 -24.94 4.89
N ASP A 79 23.66 -25.43 5.79
CA ASP A 79 25.07 -25.70 5.52
C ASP A 79 25.35 -27.21 5.37
N SER A 80 24.32 -28.05 5.47
CA SER A 80 24.42 -29.52 5.36
C SER A 80 23.06 -30.12 5.03
N ASP A 81 23.03 -31.35 4.49
CA ASP A 81 21.78 -32.09 4.19
C ASP A 81 21.04 -32.63 5.45
N GLU A 82 21.41 -32.15 6.64
CA GLU A 82 20.76 -32.50 7.89
C GLU A 82 19.33 -31.91 7.94
N GLN A 83 18.36 -32.79 8.15
CA GLN A 83 16.96 -32.43 8.34
C GLN A 83 16.39 -33.11 9.57
N ILE A 84 15.55 -32.39 10.31
CA ILE A 84 14.88 -32.89 11.51
C ILE A 84 13.39 -32.65 11.34
N GLU A 85 12.62 -33.74 11.30
CA GLU A 85 11.18 -33.71 11.06
C GLU A 85 10.42 -34.26 12.28
N PHE A 86 9.29 -33.65 12.60
CA PHE A 86 8.33 -34.17 13.56
C PHE A 86 6.98 -34.38 12.90
N LYS A 87 6.51 -35.63 12.90
CA LYS A 87 5.18 -36.03 12.46
C LYS A 87 4.31 -36.30 13.70
N PRO A 88 3.24 -35.53 13.95
CA PRO A 88 2.33 -35.83 15.05
C PRO A 88 1.71 -37.21 14.82
N LYS A 89 1.50 -37.97 15.91
CA LYS A 89 0.65 -39.18 15.82
C LYS A 89 -0.75 -38.69 15.49
N SER A 90 -1.32 -39.16 14.38
CA SER A 90 -2.68 -38.83 13.95
C SER A 90 -3.62 -38.83 15.16
N LEU A 91 -4.16 -37.67 15.51
CA LEU A 91 -5.16 -37.57 16.57
C LEU A 91 -6.39 -38.37 16.10
N SER A 92 -6.58 -39.56 16.68
CA SER A 92 -7.92 -40.14 16.77
C SER A 92 -8.81 -39.15 17.52
N GLU A 93 -10.01 -38.90 17.02
CA GLU A 93 -10.95 -37.80 17.34
C GLU A 93 -11.32 -37.54 18.82
N ASP A 94 -10.78 -38.27 19.80
CA ASP A 94 -11.16 -38.16 21.21
C ASP A 94 -10.04 -37.59 22.08
N ALA A 95 -9.92 -36.26 22.21
CA ALA A 95 -9.23 -35.64 23.35
C ALA A 95 -9.57 -34.15 23.51
N SER A 96 -10.64 -33.85 24.25
CA SER A 96 -10.87 -32.55 24.90
C SER A 96 -10.26 -32.58 26.31
N ALA A 97 -8.94 -32.35 26.41
CA ALA A 97 -8.26 -32.19 27.70
C ALA A 97 -8.09 -30.69 28.05
N PRO A 98 -8.28 -30.28 29.33
CA PRO A 98 -8.06 -28.91 29.76
C PRO A 98 -6.55 -28.58 29.88
N ILE A 99 -6.25 -27.30 29.66
CA ILE A 99 -4.89 -26.74 29.53
C ILE A 99 -4.28 -26.48 30.92
N PRO A 100 -2.99 -26.80 31.16
CA PRO A 100 -2.24 -26.25 32.27
C PRO A 100 -1.85 -24.79 32.02
N THR A 101 -2.22 -23.88 32.93
CA THR A 101 -1.79 -22.48 32.94
C THR A 101 -0.38 -22.39 33.52
N THR A 102 0.64 -22.33 32.65
CA THR A 102 1.99 -21.86 33.02
C THR A 102 2.26 -20.50 32.39
N ALA A 103 2.51 -19.51 33.25
CA ALA A 103 2.83 -18.14 32.88
C ALA A 103 4.13 -18.07 32.05
N TYR A 104 4.06 -17.35 30.94
CA TYR A 104 5.15 -17.15 29.98
C TYR A 104 6.13 -16.10 30.52
N GLN A 105 7.29 -16.51 31.04
CA GLN A 105 8.44 -15.63 31.28
C GLN A 105 9.50 -15.89 30.22
N ALA A 106 9.36 -15.22 29.08
CA ALA A 106 10.41 -15.06 28.08
C ALA A 106 10.46 -13.59 27.64
N ALA A 107 10.81 -12.72 28.59
CA ALA A 107 11.05 -11.29 28.33
C ALA A 107 12.11 -10.74 29.31
N GLN A 108 13.26 -11.40 29.41
CA GLN A 108 14.41 -10.88 30.17
C GLN A 108 15.75 -11.30 29.53
N LEU A 109 15.92 -11.01 28.23
CA LEU A 109 17.25 -10.99 27.60
C LEU A 109 17.28 -9.85 26.57
N ARG A 110 17.26 -8.60 27.03
CA ARG A 110 17.70 -7.38 26.31
C ARG A 110 17.59 -6.17 27.24
N GLY A 111 18.54 -6.05 28.16
CA GLY A 111 18.75 -4.87 29.00
C GLY A 111 20.20 -4.42 28.89
N GLY A 112 20.53 -3.68 27.85
CA GLY A 112 21.83 -3.03 27.66
C GLY A 112 21.68 -1.51 27.82
N THR A 113 21.98 -1.02 29.01
CA THR A 113 22.05 0.39 29.40
C THR A 113 23.11 1.15 28.59
N PHE A 114 22.72 2.17 27.84
CA PHE A 114 23.63 3.18 27.27
C PHE A 114 23.54 4.49 28.05
N TRP A 115 24.70 4.97 28.49
CA TRP A 115 24.90 6.09 29.39
C TRP A 115 24.50 7.44 28.79
N LYS A 116 23.89 8.28 29.65
CA LYS A 116 23.88 9.74 29.49
C LYS A 116 25.26 10.29 29.85
N ASN A 117 25.79 11.20 29.05
CA ASN A 117 26.65 12.25 29.60
C ASN A 117 26.44 13.58 28.85
N PRO A 118 26.24 14.71 29.56
CA PRO A 118 26.06 16.05 28.98
C PRO A 118 27.34 16.92 29.05
N TYR A 119 27.27 18.07 28.36
CA TYR A 119 28.16 19.26 28.37
C TYR A 119 29.39 19.27 27.44
N TRP A 120 29.38 20.17 26.43
CA TRP A 120 30.20 21.41 26.29
C TRP A 120 30.06 22.00 24.86
N ILE A 121 29.42 23.17 24.65
CA ILE A 121 29.93 24.57 24.52
C ILE A 121 30.66 24.92 23.21
N GLY A 122 30.16 25.99 22.56
CA GLY A 122 30.90 26.89 21.63
C GLY A 122 30.68 26.55 20.14
N GLY A 123 30.04 27.34 19.28
CA GLY A 123 29.94 28.79 19.22
C GLY A 123 30.96 29.34 18.23
N VAL A 124 30.65 29.38 16.92
CA VAL A 124 31.22 30.34 15.96
C VAL A 124 30.20 30.60 14.85
N THR A 125 29.71 31.83 14.81
CA THR A 125 29.04 32.48 13.68
C THR A 125 30.09 32.90 12.66
N ILE A 126 29.92 32.52 11.38
CA ILE A 126 30.56 33.23 10.27
C ILE A 126 29.48 33.60 9.25
N SER A 127 29.18 34.89 9.25
CA SER A 127 28.49 35.60 8.19
C SER A 127 29.30 35.52 6.91
N LEU A 128 28.66 35.20 5.78
CA LEU A 128 29.18 35.60 4.47
C LEU A 128 28.04 36.18 3.63
N ALA A 129 27.99 37.50 3.63
CA ALA A 129 27.29 38.28 2.62
C ALA A 129 28.15 38.30 1.36
N LEU A 130 27.59 37.90 0.22
CA LEU A 130 28.13 38.24 -1.08
C LEU A 130 26.98 38.75 -1.95
N ALA A 131 26.95 40.07 -2.05
CA ALA A 131 26.21 40.79 -3.07
C ALA A 131 26.95 40.62 -4.40
N MET A 132 26.24 40.19 -5.43
CA MET A 132 26.62 40.51 -6.81
C MET A 132 25.37 40.55 -7.67
N GLY A 133 25.11 41.72 -8.22
CA GLY A 133 23.91 42.04 -8.98
C GLY A 133 23.98 41.69 -10.47
N LEU A 134 22.79 41.79 -11.07
CA LEU A 134 22.46 42.06 -12.47
C LEU A 134 22.96 41.08 -13.54
N TYR A 135 22.02 40.35 -14.14
CA TYR A 135 21.62 40.56 -15.54
C TYR A 135 20.23 39.95 -15.79
N LEU A 136 19.24 40.80 -16.03
CA LEU A 136 17.94 40.41 -16.58
C LEU A 136 18.10 40.20 -18.09
N VAL A 137 17.93 38.97 -18.57
CA VAL A 137 17.68 38.66 -19.97
C VAL A 137 16.28 38.05 -20.07
N PRO A 138 15.38 38.56 -20.94
CA PRO A 138 14.03 38.04 -21.04
C PRO A 138 14.03 36.60 -21.59
N PHE A 139 13.57 35.66 -20.77
CA PHE A 139 13.44 34.23 -21.07
C PHE A 139 12.20 33.95 -21.94
N SER A 140 12.03 34.68 -23.03
CA SER A 140 10.95 34.47 -24.00
C SER A 140 11.56 34.45 -25.40
N LYS A 141 11.95 33.25 -25.84
CA LYS A 141 12.29 32.79 -27.22
C LYS A 141 13.52 31.86 -27.22
N LEU A 142 13.51 30.77 -26.45
CA LEU A 142 14.43 29.67 -26.71
C LEU A 142 13.93 28.31 -26.17
N LEU A 143 12.74 27.88 -26.62
CA LEU A 143 12.33 26.47 -26.59
C LEU A 143 11.78 26.11 -27.97
N LYS A 144 12.69 25.94 -28.93
CA LYS A 144 12.41 25.10 -30.10
C LYS A 144 12.50 23.66 -29.62
N SER A 145 11.38 22.97 -29.72
CA SER A 145 11.22 21.54 -29.51
C SER A 145 12.39 20.76 -30.14
N ARG A 146 13.23 20.15 -29.30
CA ARG A 146 14.04 19.01 -29.70
C ARG A 146 13.10 17.80 -29.68
N PRO A 147 12.87 17.09 -30.80
CA PRO A 147 12.36 15.74 -30.69
C PRO A 147 13.42 14.93 -29.94
N SER A 148 13.06 14.44 -28.75
CA SER A 148 13.84 13.42 -28.07
C SER A 148 13.73 12.15 -28.90
N ASN A 149 14.65 12.00 -29.85
CA ASN A 149 14.98 10.69 -30.41
C ASN A 149 15.59 9.87 -29.27
N ILE A 150 14.72 9.20 -28.51
CA ILE A 150 15.12 8.11 -27.62
C ILE A 150 15.64 7.03 -28.57
N SER A 151 16.94 6.86 -28.55
CA SER A 151 17.65 5.78 -29.23
C SER A 151 17.00 4.45 -28.85
N SER A 152 16.35 3.80 -29.82
CA SER A 152 15.81 2.45 -29.71
C SER A 152 16.97 1.45 -29.59
N ALA A 153 17.42 1.21 -28.36
CA ALA A 153 18.21 0.04 -28.04
C ALA A 153 17.40 -1.24 -28.39
N PRO A 154 18.07 -2.33 -28.80
CA PRO A 154 17.40 -3.53 -29.28
C PRO A 154 16.52 -4.13 -28.18
N ILE A 155 15.33 -4.57 -28.58
CA ILE A 155 14.23 -5.06 -27.75
C ILE A 155 14.69 -6.28 -26.94
N GLY A 156 15.16 -6.03 -25.72
CA GLY A 156 15.12 -7.03 -24.65
C GLY A 156 13.65 -7.33 -24.31
N GLU A 157 13.36 -8.55 -23.86
CA GLU A 157 12.01 -9.05 -23.56
C GLU A 157 11.08 -7.95 -23.01
N ALA A 158 10.00 -7.69 -23.74
CA ALA A 158 9.01 -6.71 -23.32
C ALA A 158 8.23 -7.28 -22.13
N PHE A 159 8.57 -6.83 -20.92
CA PHE A 159 7.83 -7.13 -19.70
C PHE A 159 6.32 -6.85 -19.86
N ASP A 160 5.48 -7.61 -19.17
CA ASP A 160 4.03 -7.40 -19.16
C ASP A 160 3.67 -6.13 -18.37
N ALA A 161 4.43 -5.84 -17.31
CA ALA A 161 4.34 -4.60 -16.54
C ALA A 161 5.72 -4.18 -16.00
N SER A 162 5.83 -2.93 -15.54
CA SER A 162 7.04 -2.44 -14.86
C SER A 162 6.70 -1.59 -13.63
N VAL A 163 7.51 -1.69 -12.58
CA VAL A 163 7.36 -0.86 -11.38
C VAL A 163 7.92 0.53 -11.64
N VAL A 164 7.09 1.57 -11.68
CA VAL A 164 7.53 2.95 -11.97
C VAL A 164 7.65 3.84 -10.74
N ALA A 165 6.96 3.48 -9.65
CA ALA A 165 7.07 4.18 -8.37
C ALA A 165 6.77 3.21 -7.22
N THR A 166 7.41 3.44 -6.07
CA THR A 166 7.19 2.66 -4.85
C THR A 166 7.32 3.55 -3.63
N ARG A 167 6.63 3.21 -2.55
CA ARG A 167 6.84 3.78 -1.22
C ARG A 167 6.85 2.65 -0.18
N ASN A 168 7.74 2.78 0.79
CA ASN A 168 7.91 1.82 1.89
C ASN A 168 8.16 0.39 1.37
N ARG A 169 7.78 -0.62 2.13
CA ARG A 169 8.12 -2.02 1.83
C ARG A 169 7.22 -2.57 0.73
N VAL A 170 7.82 -2.82 -0.43
CA VAL A 170 7.19 -3.53 -1.55
C VAL A 170 8.07 -4.71 -1.90
N GLU A 171 7.45 -5.88 -2.06
CA GLU A 171 8.15 -7.10 -2.44
C GLU A 171 7.57 -7.69 -3.71
N TYR A 172 8.41 -8.33 -4.51
CA TYR A 172 8.03 -9.10 -5.66
C TYR A 172 8.55 -10.53 -5.56
N ARG A 173 7.94 -11.44 -6.31
CA ARG A 173 8.35 -12.84 -6.44
C ARG A 173 8.10 -13.25 -7.88
N GLY A 174 9.15 -13.72 -8.57
CA GLY A 174 9.00 -14.26 -9.90
C GLY A 174 8.13 -15.52 -9.91
N SER A 175 7.49 -15.82 -11.03
CA SER A 175 6.59 -16.98 -11.15
C SER A 175 7.25 -18.33 -10.78
N ALA A 176 8.55 -18.49 -11.04
CA ALA A 176 9.34 -19.67 -10.68
C ALA A 176 10.07 -19.54 -9.33
N ASP A 177 10.04 -18.36 -8.70
CA ASP A 177 10.74 -18.12 -7.44
C ASP A 177 9.91 -18.58 -6.25
N ILE A 178 10.60 -19.13 -5.25
CA ILE A 178 9.98 -19.46 -3.96
C ILE A 178 10.03 -18.25 -3.01
N ALA A 179 11.10 -17.46 -3.10
CA ALA A 179 11.40 -16.39 -2.15
C ALA A 179 10.96 -15.01 -2.65
N TRP A 180 10.41 -14.22 -1.73
CA TRP A 180 10.12 -12.81 -1.96
C TRP A 180 11.41 -11.98 -1.90
N ARG A 181 11.48 -10.96 -2.75
CA ARG A 181 12.59 -9.99 -2.86
C ARG A 181 12.03 -8.58 -2.86
N SER A 182 12.81 -7.59 -2.44
CA SER A 182 12.39 -6.19 -2.54
C SER A 182 12.16 -5.79 -4.00
N ALA A 183 11.04 -5.13 -4.28
CA ALA A 183 10.76 -4.59 -5.61
C ALA A 183 11.57 -3.31 -5.83
N ASN A 184 12.21 -3.20 -6.98
CA ASN A 184 13.01 -2.03 -7.36
C ASN A 184 12.27 -1.18 -8.39
N LEU A 185 12.63 0.10 -8.50
CA LEU A 185 12.18 0.94 -9.61
C LEU A 185 12.67 0.35 -10.94
N ARG A 186 11.80 0.39 -11.95
CA ARG A 186 11.97 -0.20 -13.28
C ARG A 186 12.10 -1.73 -13.26
N GLN A 187 11.73 -2.39 -12.15
CA GLN A 187 11.63 -3.84 -12.13
C GLN A 187 10.56 -4.26 -13.14
N GLY A 188 10.98 -5.02 -14.15
CA GLY A 188 10.08 -5.69 -15.07
C GLY A 188 9.38 -6.85 -14.38
N LEU A 189 8.10 -7.01 -14.67
CA LEU A 189 7.25 -8.09 -14.18
C LEU A 189 6.67 -8.84 -15.37
N PHE A 190 6.67 -10.16 -15.27
CA PHE A 190 6.17 -11.09 -16.28
C PHE A 190 4.88 -11.77 -15.83
N ASP A 191 4.22 -12.46 -16.75
CA ASP A 191 3.09 -13.33 -16.46
C ASP A 191 3.37 -14.23 -15.25
N ARG A 192 2.41 -14.24 -14.32
CA ARG A 192 2.40 -14.92 -13.02
C ARG A 192 3.40 -14.42 -11.98
N ASP A 193 4.15 -13.35 -12.25
CA ASP A 193 4.91 -12.68 -11.20
C ASP A 193 3.95 -12.12 -10.16
N SER A 194 4.34 -12.18 -8.89
CA SER A 194 3.55 -11.68 -7.78
C SER A 194 4.18 -10.42 -7.21
N LEU A 195 3.37 -9.44 -6.83
CA LEU A 195 3.81 -8.26 -6.11
C LEU A 195 2.93 -8.07 -4.88
N ARG A 196 3.56 -7.74 -3.76
CA ARG A 196 2.85 -7.43 -2.52
C ARG A 196 3.35 -6.16 -1.86
N THR A 197 2.43 -5.49 -1.20
CA THR A 197 2.65 -4.26 -0.43
C THR A 197 2.25 -4.51 1.01
N PHE A 198 2.90 -3.81 1.93
CA PHE A 198 2.65 -3.88 3.38
C PHE A 198 1.97 -2.59 3.87
N ASP A 199 1.86 -2.45 5.19
CA ASP A 199 1.36 -1.24 5.85
C ASP A 199 2.07 0.02 5.34
N ASP A 200 1.29 1.08 5.06
CA ASP A 200 1.74 2.36 4.52
C ASP A 200 2.54 2.25 3.20
N ALA A 201 2.55 1.09 2.55
CA ALA A 201 3.29 0.86 1.31
C ALA A 201 2.39 0.92 0.09
N TRP A 202 2.97 1.30 -1.05
CA TRP A 202 2.28 1.24 -2.33
C TRP A 202 3.28 1.11 -3.47
N ALA A 203 2.82 0.60 -4.60
CA ALA A 203 3.56 0.56 -5.86
C ALA A 203 2.68 1.02 -7.02
N THR A 204 3.28 1.69 -7.99
CA THR A 204 2.63 1.99 -9.28
C THR A 204 3.26 1.12 -10.34
N LEU A 205 2.42 0.32 -10.99
CA LEU A 205 2.76 -0.49 -12.15
C LEU A 205 2.38 0.25 -13.41
N GLN A 206 3.28 0.26 -14.37
CA GLN A 206 3.06 0.77 -15.71
C GLN A 206 2.97 -0.43 -16.66
N TYR A 207 1.80 -0.60 -17.26
CA TYR A 207 1.55 -1.55 -18.34
C TYR A 207 1.82 -0.86 -19.69
N ARG A 208 1.55 -1.56 -20.80
CA ARG A 208 1.73 -0.99 -22.14
C ARG A 208 0.81 0.23 -22.33
N ALA A 209 1.11 1.06 -23.33
CA ALA A 209 0.29 2.21 -23.74
C ALA A 209 -0.02 3.31 -22.70
N GLY A 210 0.63 3.32 -21.53
CA GLY A 210 0.41 4.37 -20.53
C GLY A 210 -0.56 3.98 -19.40
N ASP A 211 -1.05 2.75 -19.39
CA ASP A 211 -1.95 2.25 -18.34
C ASP A 211 -1.24 2.10 -16.99
N GLN A 212 -1.87 2.62 -15.94
CA GLN A 212 -1.29 2.66 -14.60
C GLN A 212 -2.15 1.93 -13.59
N ILE A 213 -1.53 1.02 -12.84
CA ILE A 213 -2.16 0.31 -11.73
C ILE A 213 -1.41 0.64 -10.46
N ARG A 214 -2.07 1.34 -9.56
CA ARG A 214 -1.54 1.59 -8.22
C ARG A 214 -2.00 0.50 -7.28
N VAL A 215 -1.06 -0.34 -6.87
CA VAL A 215 -1.21 -1.33 -5.81
C VAL A 215 -1.08 -0.60 -4.48
N ARG A 216 -2.17 -0.49 -3.72
CA ARG A 216 -2.21 0.21 -2.42
C ARG A 216 -1.62 -0.67 -1.32
N GLU A 217 -1.72 -0.25 -0.06
CA GLU A 217 -1.21 -1.00 1.09
C GLU A 217 -1.87 -2.37 1.24
N ASN A 218 -1.17 -3.29 1.91
CA ASN A 218 -1.69 -4.61 2.29
C ASN A 218 -2.35 -5.36 1.13
N SER A 219 -1.71 -5.32 -0.04
CA SER A 219 -2.25 -5.87 -1.27
C SER A 219 -1.35 -6.96 -1.82
N LEU A 220 -1.96 -7.96 -2.45
CA LEU A 220 -1.27 -9.02 -3.19
C LEU A 220 -1.88 -9.12 -4.58
N VAL A 221 -1.04 -8.84 -5.58
CA VAL A 221 -1.39 -8.97 -7.00
C VAL A 221 -0.53 -10.02 -7.67
N MET A 222 -1.12 -10.68 -8.66
CA MET A 222 -0.40 -11.50 -9.63
C MET A 222 -0.60 -10.89 -11.01
N ILE A 223 0.51 -10.64 -11.69
CA ILE A 223 0.52 -10.16 -13.07
C ILE A 223 0.00 -11.29 -13.95
N GLY A 224 -0.96 -11.00 -14.82
CA GLY A 224 -1.39 -11.94 -15.84
C GLY A 224 -0.77 -11.60 -17.20
N SER A 225 -1.20 -12.30 -18.24
CA SER A 225 -0.69 -12.08 -19.59
C SER A 225 -0.99 -10.66 -20.10
N SER A 226 0.00 -10.02 -20.75
CA SER A 226 -0.19 -8.81 -21.55
C SER A 226 -0.10 -9.14 -23.05
N HIS A 227 -1.27 -9.34 -23.66
CA HIS A 227 -1.42 -9.33 -25.11
C HIS A 227 -1.72 -7.91 -25.60
N PRO A 228 -1.51 -7.59 -26.89
CA PRO A 228 -1.79 -6.25 -27.42
C PRO A 228 -3.23 -5.78 -27.16
N GLU A 229 -4.20 -6.69 -27.19
CA GLU A 229 -5.64 -6.41 -27.06
C GLU A 229 -6.22 -6.71 -25.68
N ASP A 230 -5.53 -7.54 -24.87
CA ASP A 230 -6.04 -7.97 -23.56
C ASP A 230 -4.90 -8.04 -22.54
N GLU A 231 -5.11 -7.35 -21.43
CA GLU A 231 -4.21 -7.35 -20.29
C GLU A 231 -4.96 -7.83 -19.06
N THR A 232 -4.30 -8.63 -18.25
CA THR A 232 -4.93 -9.24 -17.08
C THR A 232 -4.10 -9.04 -15.82
N VAL A 233 -4.78 -8.88 -14.70
CA VAL A 233 -4.18 -8.90 -13.36
C VAL A 233 -5.11 -9.63 -12.42
N GLU A 234 -4.55 -10.42 -11.51
CA GLU A 234 -5.33 -11.08 -10.48
C GLU A 234 -5.08 -10.39 -9.13
N LEU A 235 -6.15 -9.89 -8.51
CA LEU A 235 -6.13 -9.35 -7.16
C LEU A 235 -6.52 -10.46 -6.18
N LYS A 236 -5.57 -10.87 -5.35
CA LYS A 236 -5.79 -11.91 -4.33
C LYS A 236 -6.32 -11.33 -3.02
N ASP A 237 -5.84 -10.14 -2.64
CA ASP A 237 -6.28 -9.39 -1.46
C ASP A 237 -5.81 -7.94 -1.57
N GLY A 238 -6.47 -7.02 -0.88
CA GLY A 238 -6.12 -5.60 -0.80
C GLY A 238 -6.80 -4.73 -1.85
N SER A 239 -6.14 -3.67 -2.33
CA SER A 239 -6.78 -2.69 -3.20
C SER A 239 -5.91 -2.16 -4.34
N LEU A 240 -6.58 -1.92 -5.46
CA LEU A 240 -6.02 -1.38 -6.71
C LEU A 240 -6.75 -0.09 -7.09
N ARG A 241 -5.98 0.87 -7.59
CA ARG A 241 -6.52 1.94 -8.43
C ARG A 241 -5.98 1.77 -9.83
N THR A 242 -6.86 1.54 -10.79
CA THR A 242 -6.54 1.34 -12.21
C THR A 242 -6.91 2.61 -12.97
N ARG A 243 -6.00 3.06 -13.84
CA ARG A 243 -6.17 4.17 -14.76
C ARG A 243 -5.77 3.70 -16.16
N LEU A 244 -6.73 3.65 -17.07
CA LEU A 244 -6.49 3.24 -18.46
C LEU A 244 -6.45 4.45 -19.39
N ALA A 245 -5.33 4.62 -20.08
CA ALA A 245 -5.16 5.72 -21.01
C ALA A 245 -5.99 5.48 -22.30
N PRO A 246 -6.39 6.55 -23.01
CA PRO A 246 -6.97 6.42 -24.34
C PRO A 246 -6.09 5.58 -25.28
N SER A 247 -6.71 4.70 -26.07
CA SER A 247 -6.02 3.82 -27.00
C SER A 247 -6.62 3.88 -28.41
N SER A 248 -5.77 3.73 -29.42
CA SER A 248 -6.18 3.66 -30.83
C SER A 248 -6.63 2.26 -31.26
N ILE A 249 -6.45 1.27 -30.40
CA ILE A 249 -6.85 -0.11 -30.60
C ILE A 249 -7.92 -0.42 -29.55
N ASP A 250 -8.91 -1.24 -29.90
CA ASP A 250 -9.87 -1.75 -28.93
C ASP A 250 -9.16 -2.72 -27.98
N ARG A 251 -8.87 -2.24 -26.77
CA ARG A 251 -8.13 -2.99 -25.75
C ARG A 251 -8.99 -3.16 -24.52
N LYS A 252 -8.83 -4.31 -23.87
CA LYS A 252 -9.46 -4.64 -22.61
C LYS A 252 -8.41 -4.85 -21.53
N PHE A 253 -8.75 -4.40 -20.33
CA PHE A 253 -8.02 -4.71 -19.11
C PHE A 253 -8.94 -5.49 -18.17
N THR A 254 -8.50 -6.65 -17.69
CA THR A 254 -9.28 -7.52 -16.82
C THR A 254 -8.65 -7.64 -15.44
N ILE A 255 -9.42 -7.33 -14.39
CA ILE A 255 -9.06 -7.63 -13.00
C ILE A 255 -9.82 -8.89 -12.59
N GLU A 256 -9.09 -9.97 -12.31
CA GLU A 256 -9.64 -11.21 -11.77
C GLU A 256 -9.58 -11.19 -10.24
N THR A 257 -10.64 -11.67 -9.60
CA THR A 257 -10.75 -11.75 -8.14
C THR A 257 -11.44 -13.06 -7.75
N ALA A 258 -11.43 -13.38 -6.46
CA ALA A 258 -12.18 -14.52 -5.94
C ALA A 258 -13.71 -14.40 -6.10
N SER A 259 -14.24 -13.20 -6.37
CA SER A 259 -15.68 -12.90 -6.39
C SER A 259 -16.22 -12.64 -7.80
N GLY A 260 -15.33 -12.53 -8.79
CA GLY A 260 -15.70 -12.30 -10.19
C GLY A 260 -14.58 -11.66 -11.02
N LYS A 261 -14.91 -11.28 -12.26
CA LYS A 261 -14.02 -10.62 -13.20
C LYS A 261 -14.52 -9.20 -13.51
N ILE A 262 -13.62 -8.23 -13.49
CA ILE A 262 -13.91 -6.84 -13.84
C ILE A 262 -13.28 -6.57 -15.20
N SER A 263 -14.09 -6.26 -16.20
CA SER A 263 -13.68 -5.98 -17.57
C SER A 263 -13.75 -4.48 -17.83
N ILE A 264 -12.61 -3.87 -18.12
CA ILE A 264 -12.47 -2.44 -18.33
C ILE A 264 -12.03 -2.23 -19.78
N ARG A 265 -12.84 -1.53 -20.57
CA ARG A 265 -12.49 -1.17 -21.95
C ARG A 265 -11.69 0.13 -21.94
N HIS A 266 -10.65 0.21 -22.76
CA HIS A 266 -9.89 1.46 -22.89
C HIS A 266 -10.75 2.53 -23.57
N PRO A 267 -10.64 3.81 -23.15
CA PRO A 267 -11.22 4.91 -23.91
C PRO A 267 -10.66 4.94 -25.34
N GLN A 268 -11.47 5.41 -26.29
CA GLN A 268 -11.01 5.62 -27.67
C GLN A 268 -9.96 6.74 -27.73
N SER A 269 -9.03 6.69 -28.70
CA SER A 269 -7.89 7.60 -28.79
C SER A 269 -8.23 9.10 -28.95
N ASP A 270 -9.48 9.42 -29.31
CA ASP A 270 -10.00 10.79 -29.40
C ASP A 270 -10.54 11.31 -28.06
N SER A 271 -10.71 10.44 -27.06
CA SER A 271 -11.03 10.80 -25.69
C SER A 271 -9.87 11.51 -25.01
N THR A 272 -10.17 12.59 -24.30
CA THR A 272 -9.23 13.22 -23.34
C THR A 272 -9.31 12.62 -21.95
N GLU A 273 -10.30 11.77 -21.68
CA GLU A 273 -10.58 11.17 -20.38
C GLU A 273 -10.00 9.75 -20.28
N SER A 274 -9.46 9.40 -19.12
CA SER A 274 -9.10 8.01 -18.79
C SER A 274 -10.25 7.29 -18.10
N THR A 275 -10.26 5.96 -18.17
CA THR A 275 -11.15 5.14 -17.33
C THR A 275 -10.46 4.89 -15.99
N GLN A 276 -11.14 5.20 -14.88
CA GLN A 276 -10.58 5.13 -13.54
C GLN A 276 -11.46 4.27 -12.63
N VAL A 277 -10.84 3.24 -12.04
CA VAL A 277 -11.53 2.20 -11.27
C VAL A 277 -10.76 1.93 -9.98
N GLU A 278 -11.47 1.91 -8.87
CA GLU A 278 -10.96 1.47 -7.57
C GLU A 278 -11.57 0.12 -7.22
N THR A 279 -10.70 -0.85 -6.93
CA THR A 279 -11.08 -2.21 -6.56
C THR A 279 -10.52 -2.50 -5.18
N ASN A 280 -11.35 -2.97 -4.26
CA ASN A 280 -10.95 -3.37 -2.91
C ASN A 280 -11.50 -4.76 -2.61
N LEU A 281 -10.61 -5.73 -2.40
CA LEU A 281 -10.93 -7.10 -2.03
C LEU A 281 -10.44 -7.35 -0.61
N LYS A 282 -11.32 -7.86 0.24
CA LYS A 282 -10.98 -8.35 1.57
C LYS A 282 -11.65 -9.69 1.82
N GLY A 283 -10.87 -10.76 1.79
CA GLY A 283 -11.41 -12.12 1.78
C GLY A 283 -12.20 -12.36 0.49
N ASP A 284 -13.51 -12.57 0.59
CA ASP A 284 -14.41 -12.69 -0.57
C ASP A 284 -15.23 -11.42 -0.82
N LYS A 285 -15.12 -10.40 0.03
CA LYS A 285 -15.85 -9.14 -0.16
C LYS A 285 -15.09 -8.23 -1.12
N LEU A 286 -15.66 -8.04 -2.30
CA LEU A 286 -15.17 -7.17 -3.36
C LEU A 286 -15.99 -5.88 -3.39
N SER A 287 -15.32 -4.73 -3.43
CA SER A 287 -15.91 -3.43 -3.71
C SER A 287 -15.31 -2.89 -5.00
N ILE A 288 -16.15 -2.45 -5.92
CA ILE A 288 -15.75 -1.86 -7.20
C ILE A 288 -16.38 -0.48 -7.26
N ALA A 289 -15.57 0.54 -7.51
CA ALA A 289 -16.00 1.92 -7.62
C ALA A 289 -15.39 2.55 -8.88
N VAL A 290 -16.24 3.09 -9.75
CA VAL A 290 -15.83 3.70 -11.02
C VAL A 290 -15.94 5.20 -10.88
N SER A 291 -14.81 5.89 -10.98
CA SER A 291 -14.75 7.35 -10.89
C SER A 291 -14.76 8.05 -12.24
N SER A 292 -14.43 7.32 -13.31
CA SER A 292 -14.56 7.76 -14.71
C SER A 292 -14.66 6.53 -15.62
N GLY A 293 -15.43 6.65 -16.70
CA GLY A 293 -15.65 5.58 -17.67
C GLY A 293 -16.74 4.59 -17.25
N GLU A 294 -16.63 3.38 -17.78
CA GLU A 294 -17.60 2.30 -17.61
C GLU A 294 -16.86 0.96 -17.51
N VAL A 295 -17.33 0.08 -16.63
CA VAL A 295 -16.78 -1.28 -16.49
C VAL A 295 -17.89 -2.31 -16.47
N GLU A 296 -17.62 -3.49 -16.99
CA GLU A 296 -18.51 -4.64 -16.88
C GLU A 296 -17.98 -5.60 -15.81
N PHE A 297 -18.83 -5.92 -14.82
CA PHE A 297 -18.52 -6.90 -13.79
C PHE A 297 -19.25 -8.21 -14.04
N PHE A 298 -18.49 -9.28 -14.15
CA PHE A 298 -18.96 -10.67 -14.26
C PHE A 298 -18.81 -11.34 -12.90
N HIS A 299 -19.94 -11.55 -12.22
CA HIS A 299 -19.96 -12.19 -10.91
C HIS A 299 -19.51 -13.66 -10.99
N SER A 300 -18.92 -14.19 -9.91
CA SER A 300 -18.41 -15.57 -9.86
C SER A 300 -19.51 -16.64 -9.89
N ASP A 301 -20.66 -16.37 -9.27
CA ASP A 301 -21.88 -17.16 -9.43
C ASP A 301 -22.46 -17.01 -10.86
N PRO A 302 -22.55 -18.10 -11.65
CA PRO A 302 -23.04 -18.05 -13.03
C PRO A 302 -24.52 -17.69 -13.16
N ASP A 303 -25.31 -17.80 -12.09
CA ASP A 303 -26.73 -17.41 -12.10
C ASP A 303 -26.91 -15.88 -12.00
N GLN A 304 -25.86 -15.16 -11.57
CA GLN A 304 -25.84 -13.71 -11.52
C GLN A 304 -25.45 -13.14 -12.89
N LYS A 305 -26.29 -12.27 -13.45
CA LYS A 305 -25.98 -11.58 -14.71
C LYS A 305 -24.82 -10.60 -14.53
N SER A 306 -24.08 -10.35 -15.61
CA SER A 306 -23.12 -9.26 -15.63
C SER A 306 -23.83 -7.92 -15.42
N ILE A 307 -23.15 -6.99 -14.76
CA ILE A 307 -23.63 -5.63 -14.55
C ILE A 307 -22.62 -4.63 -15.09
N VAL A 308 -23.15 -3.54 -15.63
CA VAL A 308 -22.37 -2.40 -16.06
C VAL A 308 -22.33 -1.39 -14.91
N ILE A 309 -21.14 -0.98 -14.50
CA ILE A 309 -20.91 0.03 -13.46
C ILE A 309 -20.37 1.27 -14.18
N GLY A 310 -21.18 2.32 -14.24
CA GLY A 310 -20.84 3.56 -14.92
C GLY A 310 -20.13 4.57 -14.02
N ASN A 311 -19.91 5.75 -14.56
CA ASN A 311 -19.24 6.85 -13.88
C ASN A 311 -19.94 7.23 -12.56
N ASN A 312 -19.15 7.44 -11.50
CA ASN A 312 -19.59 7.77 -10.14
C ASN A 312 -20.56 6.73 -9.58
N GLN A 313 -20.34 5.46 -9.91
CA GLN A 313 -21.08 4.33 -9.34
C GLN A 313 -20.15 3.36 -8.64
N GLN A 314 -20.71 2.64 -7.69
CA GLN A 314 -20.04 1.55 -6.99
C GLN A 314 -20.99 0.39 -6.75
N VAL A 315 -20.40 -0.79 -6.59
CA VAL A 315 -21.08 -2.02 -6.20
C VAL A 315 -20.20 -2.82 -5.24
N THR A 316 -20.83 -3.59 -4.39
CA THR A 316 -20.17 -4.60 -3.56
C THR A 316 -20.64 -5.99 -3.99
N ALA A 317 -19.71 -6.92 -4.13
CA ALA A 317 -19.96 -8.31 -4.42
C ALA A 317 -19.29 -9.23 -3.39
N THR A 318 -19.86 -10.41 -3.20
CA THR A 318 -19.19 -11.55 -2.56
C THR A 318 -19.18 -12.71 -3.56
N LYS A 319 -18.84 -13.93 -3.13
CA LYS A 319 -19.03 -15.11 -4.00
C LYS A 319 -20.50 -15.44 -4.28
N THR A 320 -21.41 -14.95 -3.45
CA THR A 320 -22.83 -15.40 -3.43
C THR A 320 -23.83 -14.26 -3.50
N SER A 321 -23.38 -13.01 -3.47
CA SER A 321 -24.28 -11.86 -3.43
C SER A 321 -23.70 -10.67 -4.15
N LEU A 322 -24.60 -9.91 -4.77
CA LEU A 322 -24.31 -8.69 -5.50
C LEU A 322 -25.22 -7.58 -4.96
N SER A 323 -24.62 -6.46 -4.53
CA SER A 323 -25.39 -5.30 -4.10
C SER A 323 -26.01 -4.58 -5.30
N LYS A 324 -26.99 -3.70 -5.02
CA LYS A 324 -27.42 -2.71 -6.02
C LYS A 324 -26.30 -1.70 -6.30
N LEU A 325 -26.34 -1.10 -7.49
CA LEU A 325 -25.51 0.05 -7.82
C LEU A 325 -25.84 1.22 -6.90
N ASN A 326 -24.81 1.85 -6.35
CA ASN A 326 -24.93 3.04 -5.51
C ASN A 326 -24.07 4.16 -6.10
N ALA A 327 -24.39 5.40 -5.76
CA ALA A 327 -23.52 6.53 -6.09
C ALA A 327 -22.16 6.39 -5.39
N TYR A 328 -21.11 6.82 -6.09
CA TYR A 328 -19.74 6.88 -5.61
C TYR A 328 -19.21 8.31 -5.76
N THR A 329 -18.51 8.80 -4.75
CA THR A 329 -17.81 10.08 -4.80
C THR A 329 -16.37 9.83 -4.37
N PRO A 330 -15.40 9.96 -5.30
CA PRO A 330 -13.98 9.79 -4.99
C PRO A 330 -13.52 10.71 -3.85
N ILE A 331 -12.78 10.16 -2.90
CA ILE A 331 -12.33 10.90 -1.72
C ILE A 331 -10.96 11.51 -1.95
N LEU A 332 -10.80 12.79 -1.60
CA LEU A 332 -9.50 13.49 -1.50
C LEU A 332 -9.04 13.52 -0.04
N ARG A 333 -7.82 13.07 0.26
CA ARG A 333 -7.33 13.07 1.65
C ARG A 333 -6.75 14.42 2.05
N LEU A 334 -7.11 14.89 3.24
CA LEU A 334 -6.52 16.06 3.91
C LEU A 334 -5.38 15.61 4.83
N MET A 335 -4.28 16.34 4.82
CA MET A 335 -3.06 15.97 5.54
C MET A 335 -2.79 16.87 6.74
N ASN A 336 -2.96 18.18 6.59
CA ASN A 336 -2.77 19.15 7.66
C ASN A 336 -3.68 20.36 7.44
N PRO A 337 -4.21 21.01 8.48
CA PRO A 337 -4.30 20.53 9.86
C PRO A 337 -5.08 19.20 9.97
N GLU A 338 -4.85 18.43 11.03
CA GLU A 338 -5.63 17.22 11.32
C GLU A 338 -7.08 17.57 11.69
N ASP A 339 -8.00 16.61 11.52
CA ASP A 339 -9.37 16.82 11.95
C ASP A 339 -9.45 16.99 13.47
N ASN A 340 -10.22 18.00 13.90
CA ASN A 340 -10.35 18.48 15.28
C ASN A 340 -9.06 19.06 15.90
N GLN A 341 -8.07 19.43 15.09
CA GLN A 341 -6.86 20.07 15.60
C GLN A 341 -7.17 21.40 16.30
N LYS A 342 -6.55 21.62 17.46
CA LYS A 342 -6.59 22.90 18.18
C LYS A 342 -5.38 23.74 17.78
N ILE A 343 -5.63 24.99 17.39
CA ILE A 343 -4.62 25.97 16.96
C ILE A 343 -4.69 27.14 17.93
N THR A 344 -3.59 27.46 18.59
CA THR A 344 -3.49 28.62 19.47
C THR A 344 -2.78 29.76 18.75
N ILE A 345 -3.43 30.91 18.63
CA ILE A 345 -2.89 32.10 17.98
C ILE A 345 -2.37 33.06 19.05
N ASP A 346 -1.09 33.42 18.92
CA ASP A 346 -0.49 34.55 19.61
C ASP A 346 -0.50 35.73 18.65
N GLU A 347 -1.41 36.69 18.88
CA GLU A 347 -1.57 37.88 18.04
C GLU A 347 -0.32 38.78 18.02
N SER A 348 0.62 38.60 18.96
CA SER A 348 1.87 39.37 18.98
C SER A 348 2.92 38.88 17.99
N ILE A 349 2.74 37.68 17.41
CA ILE A 349 3.70 37.05 16.49
C ILE A 349 2.99 36.77 15.16
N PRO A 350 3.53 37.21 14.01
CA PRO A 350 3.03 36.78 12.71
C PRO A 350 3.10 35.25 12.57
N GLN A 351 1.96 34.58 12.56
CA GLN A 351 1.85 33.14 12.39
C GLN A 351 1.41 32.79 10.96
N LYS A 352 1.89 31.65 10.47
CA LYS A 352 1.46 31.06 9.20
C LYS A 352 0.74 29.75 9.47
N PHE A 353 -0.44 29.60 8.90
CA PHE A 353 -1.26 28.40 9.01
C PHE A 353 -1.21 27.66 7.68
N ARG A 354 -0.62 26.46 7.69
CA ARG A 354 -0.43 25.67 6.49
C ARG A 354 -1.51 24.60 6.38
N PHE A 355 -2.22 24.61 5.27
CA PHE A 355 -3.17 23.58 4.88
C PHE A 355 -2.50 22.71 3.82
N GLU A 356 -2.63 21.39 3.93
CA GLU A 356 -2.02 20.40 3.05
C GLU A 356 -3.01 19.29 2.73
N TRP A 357 -2.98 18.82 1.50
CA TRP A 357 -3.83 17.72 1.03
C TRP A 357 -3.05 16.83 0.05
N GLU A 358 -3.62 15.66 -0.25
CA GLU A 358 -3.01 14.68 -1.14
C GLU A 358 -2.93 15.18 -2.59
N GLN A 359 -1.83 14.87 -3.27
CA GLN A 359 -1.69 15.12 -4.70
C GLN A 359 -2.49 14.10 -5.52
N LEU A 360 -3.40 14.57 -6.36
CA LEU A 360 -4.13 13.73 -7.32
C LEU A 360 -3.30 13.44 -8.58
N GLY A 361 -2.58 14.43 -9.11
CA GLY A 361 -1.71 14.31 -10.28
C GLY A 361 -1.03 15.63 -10.67
N GLU A 362 -0.21 15.64 -11.72
CA GLU A 362 0.59 16.82 -12.14
C GLU A 362 -0.26 18.01 -12.62
N ASN A 363 -1.45 17.74 -13.17
CA ASN A 363 -2.35 18.75 -13.73
C ASN A 363 -3.66 18.91 -12.93
N ALA A 364 -3.68 18.42 -11.69
CA ALA A 364 -4.84 18.54 -10.84
C ALA A 364 -5.11 20.01 -10.46
N ILE A 365 -6.38 20.38 -10.41
CA ILE A 365 -6.84 21.69 -9.96
C ILE A 365 -7.61 21.48 -8.65
N TYR A 366 -7.31 22.30 -7.64
CA TYR A 366 -7.94 22.21 -6.34
C TYR A 366 -8.72 23.48 -6.04
N GLU A 367 -9.88 23.32 -5.42
CA GLU A 367 -10.64 24.38 -4.76
C GLU A 367 -10.62 24.11 -3.26
N TRP A 368 -9.88 24.95 -2.52
CA TRP A 368 -9.85 24.93 -1.06
C TRP A 368 -10.90 25.92 -0.52
N VAL A 369 -11.65 25.50 0.49
CA VAL A 369 -12.74 26.31 1.09
C VAL A 369 -12.64 26.24 2.62
N LEU A 370 -12.78 27.40 3.27
CA LEU A 370 -12.88 27.57 4.72
C LEU A 370 -14.19 28.30 5.07
N SER A 371 -14.88 27.82 6.10
CA SER A 371 -16.19 28.32 6.54
C SER A 371 -16.35 28.28 8.06
N THR A 372 -17.27 29.09 8.59
CA THR A 372 -17.70 29.03 9.99
C THR A 372 -18.77 27.97 10.26
N ASP A 373 -19.31 27.32 9.22
CA ASP A 373 -20.29 26.24 9.36
C ASP A 373 -20.00 25.03 8.46
N ALA A 374 -20.41 23.84 8.90
CA ALA A 374 -20.14 22.59 8.19
C ALA A 374 -20.95 22.42 6.89
N ARG A 375 -21.97 23.27 6.66
CA ARG A 375 -22.75 23.27 5.41
C ARG A 375 -22.15 24.20 4.36
N PHE A 376 -21.10 24.95 4.73
CA PHE A 376 -20.45 25.96 3.90
C PHE A 376 -21.41 27.06 3.41
N GLU A 377 -22.37 27.44 4.25
CA GLU A 377 -23.29 28.56 3.99
C GLU A 377 -22.58 29.92 4.21
N ASN A 378 -21.66 29.98 5.17
CA ASN A 378 -20.89 31.17 5.57
C ASN A 378 -19.40 30.98 5.25
N ILE A 379 -19.03 31.23 4.01
CA ILE A 379 -17.66 31.02 3.52
C ILE A 379 -16.78 32.19 3.94
N LEU A 380 -15.70 31.88 4.67
CA LEU A 380 -14.68 32.85 5.04
C LEU A 380 -13.67 33.06 3.92
N ASN A 381 -13.25 31.97 3.28
CA ASN A 381 -12.24 32.02 2.23
C ASN A 381 -12.43 30.86 1.25
N ARG A 382 -12.17 31.12 -0.03
CA ARG A 382 -12.23 30.16 -1.13
C ARG A 382 -11.09 30.47 -2.10
N GLN A 383 -10.25 29.49 -2.40
CA GLN A 383 -9.10 29.66 -3.28
C GLN A 383 -8.93 28.48 -4.22
N ASN A 384 -8.61 28.80 -5.48
CA ASN A 384 -8.19 27.82 -6.46
C ASN A 384 -6.66 27.70 -6.45
N SER A 385 -6.14 26.48 -6.48
CA SER A 385 -4.70 26.22 -6.47
C SER A 385 -4.36 25.03 -7.37
N LYS A 386 -3.16 25.07 -7.96
CA LYS A 386 -2.52 23.90 -8.59
C LYS A 386 -1.55 23.18 -7.64
N HIS A 387 -1.30 23.76 -6.47
CA HIS A 387 -0.43 23.21 -5.45
C HIS A 387 -1.26 22.38 -4.46
N THR A 388 -0.59 21.50 -3.72
CA THR A 388 -1.19 20.64 -2.69
C THR A 388 -1.14 21.25 -1.29
N SER A 389 -0.84 22.54 -1.21
CA SER A 389 -0.82 23.27 0.05
C SER A 389 -1.20 24.72 -0.14
N LEU A 390 -1.74 25.31 0.92
CA LEU A 390 -2.07 26.72 1.02
C LEU A 390 -1.56 27.26 2.36
N GLU A 391 -0.93 28.43 2.35
CA GLU A 391 -0.56 29.14 3.58
C GLU A 391 -1.47 30.35 3.78
N LEU A 392 -2.02 30.49 4.97
CA LEU A 392 -2.74 31.68 5.41
C LEU A 392 -1.94 32.39 6.49
N THR A 393 -2.00 33.72 6.52
CA THR A 393 -1.38 34.54 7.55
C THR A 393 -2.35 34.90 8.69
N TYR A 394 -3.62 34.51 8.55
CA TYR A 394 -4.69 34.85 9.48
C TYR A 394 -5.78 33.76 9.46
N LEU A 395 -6.36 33.49 10.64
CA LEU A 395 -7.52 32.64 10.84
C LEU A 395 -8.43 33.28 11.89
N ASP A 396 -9.75 33.24 11.65
CA ASP A 396 -10.72 33.68 12.64
C ASP A 396 -10.73 32.74 13.86
N HIS A 397 -11.02 33.30 15.03
CA HIS A 397 -11.18 32.51 16.25
C HIS A 397 -12.48 31.70 16.22
N GLY A 398 -12.46 30.57 16.92
CA GLY A 398 -13.60 29.68 17.09
C GLY A 398 -13.49 28.38 16.30
N LYS A 399 -14.63 27.75 16.08
CA LYS A 399 -14.74 26.49 15.35
C LYS A 399 -14.86 26.79 13.85
N LEU A 400 -13.90 26.31 13.07
CA LEU A 400 -13.87 26.47 11.63
C LEU A 400 -13.94 25.11 10.94
N TYR A 401 -14.44 25.12 9.70
CA TYR A 401 -14.57 23.94 8.86
C TYR A 401 -13.86 24.20 7.53
N TRP A 402 -13.12 23.21 7.05
CA TRP A 402 -12.46 23.31 5.77
C TRP A 402 -12.58 22.01 4.98
N GLN A 403 -12.54 22.16 3.66
CA GLN A 403 -12.53 21.05 2.73
C GLN A 403 -11.75 21.44 1.48
N VAL A 404 -11.36 20.43 0.71
CA VAL A 404 -10.77 20.60 -0.61
C VAL A 404 -11.57 19.77 -1.60
N ARG A 405 -11.88 20.39 -2.73
CA ARG A 405 -12.36 19.71 -3.93
C ARG A 405 -11.23 19.66 -4.94
N GLY A 406 -11.09 18.56 -5.64
CA GLY A 406 -10.07 18.38 -6.65
C GLY A 406 -10.69 17.93 -7.95
N GLU A 407 -10.21 18.45 -9.07
CA GLU A 407 -10.49 17.91 -10.38
C GLU A 407 -9.18 17.37 -10.94
N TRP A 408 -9.20 16.10 -11.33
CA TRP A 408 -8.07 15.49 -12.02
C TRP A 408 -8.58 14.53 -13.08
N ASP A 409 -8.26 14.85 -14.33
CA ASP A 409 -8.57 14.00 -15.49
C ASP A 409 -10.07 13.70 -15.62
N GLY A 410 -10.89 14.77 -15.56
CA GLY A 410 -12.35 14.69 -15.64
C GLY A 410 -13.04 14.15 -14.38
N VAL A 411 -12.28 13.67 -13.39
CA VAL A 411 -12.83 13.15 -12.13
C VAL A 411 -12.87 14.23 -11.07
N ASN A 412 -14.06 14.40 -10.48
CA ASN A 412 -14.27 15.24 -9.32
C ASN A 412 -14.02 14.44 -8.03
N TYR A 413 -13.08 14.92 -7.24
CA TYR A 413 -12.74 14.43 -5.91
C TYR A 413 -13.25 15.41 -4.86
N GLN A 414 -13.73 14.88 -3.75
CA GLN A 414 -14.13 15.69 -2.61
C GLN A 414 -13.50 15.15 -1.34
N SER A 415 -12.91 16.04 -0.54
CA SER A 415 -12.41 15.66 0.77
C SER A 415 -13.54 15.50 1.78
N PRO A 416 -13.33 14.75 2.88
CA PRO A 416 -14.14 14.95 4.08
C PRO A 416 -14.02 16.41 4.55
N ILE A 417 -14.99 16.83 5.35
CA ILE A 417 -14.98 18.14 6.00
C ILE A 417 -14.16 17.98 7.28
N TYR A 418 -13.04 18.69 7.38
CA TYR A 418 -12.25 18.74 8.59
C TYR A 418 -12.63 19.95 9.44
N THR A 419 -12.61 19.77 10.74
CA THR A 419 -12.87 20.80 11.74
C THR A 419 -11.55 21.23 12.37
N ILE A 420 -11.37 22.53 12.62
CA ILE A 420 -10.29 23.05 13.46
C ILE A 420 -10.85 23.99 14.52
N TYR A 421 -10.15 24.09 15.65
CA TYR A 421 -10.53 24.96 16.76
C TYR A 421 -9.43 25.99 16.97
N VAL A 422 -9.71 27.23 16.62
CA VAL A 422 -8.77 28.34 16.72
C VAL A 422 -9.07 29.10 18.01
N GLN A 423 -8.08 29.24 18.88
CA GLN A 423 -8.21 29.94 20.15
C GLN A 423 -7.09 30.97 20.32
N LYS A 424 -7.38 32.04 21.06
CA LYS A 424 -6.37 33.03 21.45
C LYS A 424 -5.47 32.43 22.52
N SER A 425 -4.18 32.77 22.50
CA SER A 425 -3.25 32.44 23.60
C SER A 425 -3.65 33.21 24.85
N ASP A 426 -3.84 32.50 25.96
CA ASP A 426 -3.97 33.11 27.30
C ASP A 426 -2.57 33.54 27.76
N ASN A 427 -2.08 34.67 27.25
CA ASN A 427 -0.84 35.30 27.73
C ASN A 427 -1.08 36.19 28.95
#